data_AF-A0A832P5X4-F1
#
_entry.id   AF-A0A832P5X4-F1
#
_cell.length_a   1.000
_cell.length_b   1.000
_cell.length_c   1.000
_cell.angle_alpha   90.00
_cell.angle_beta   90.00
_cell.angle_gamma   90.00
#
_symmetry.space_group_name_H-M   'P 1'
#
loop_
_entity.id
_entity.type
_entity.pdbx_description
1 polymer ?
#
loop_
_entity_poly.entity_id
_entity_poly.type
_entity_poly.pdbx_seq_one_letter_code
_entity_poly.pdbx_strand_id
1 'polypeptide(L)'
;MSRDWTQEELQNASKAMKAAGHLGYEEFCEQLDKTIFTAYCKDADNNLIKISGPYNCKEVLEKQIQEHFSHLKVITVLSEEDIAFIKENLE
;
A
#
# COMPACT_ATOMS: atom_id res chain seq x y z
N MET A 1 6.10 26.93 -16.00
CA MET A 1 6.35 27.86 -14.88
C MET A 1 5.64 27.30 -13.67
N SER A 2 6.38 26.72 -12.73
CA SER A 2 5.83 26.32 -11.43
C SER A 2 5.52 27.59 -10.67
N ARG A 3 4.27 27.78 -10.25
CA ARG A 3 3.93 28.82 -9.28
C ARG A 3 4.30 28.23 -7.93
N ASP A 4 5.17 28.87 -7.17
CA ASP A 4 5.51 28.37 -5.84
C ASP A 4 4.33 28.65 -4.91
N TRP A 5 3.53 27.62 -4.65
CA TRP A 5 2.40 27.71 -3.73
C TRP A 5 2.92 27.89 -2.32
N THR A 6 2.35 28.82 -1.57
CA THR A 6 2.58 28.88 -0.13
C THR A 6 1.90 27.72 0.57
N GLN A 7 2.40 27.33 1.76
CA GLN A 7 1.80 26.28 2.57
C GLN A 7 0.31 26.53 2.82
N GLU A 8 -0.08 27.79 3.08
CA GLU A 8 -1.46 28.18 3.36
C GLU A 8 -2.37 28.02 2.13
N GLU A 9 -1.92 28.45 0.95
CA GLU A 9 -2.68 28.30 -0.30
C GLU A 9 -2.89 26.83 -0.64
N LEU A 10 -1.87 26.00 -0.44
CA LEU A 10 -1.93 24.56 -0.67
C LEU A 10 -2.92 23.88 0.28
N GLN A 11 -2.92 24.26 1.57
CA GLN A 11 -3.88 23.76 2.55
C GLN A 11 -5.33 24.18 2.21
N ASN A 12 -5.54 25.41 1.76
CA ASN A 12 -6.86 25.87 1.35
C ASN A 12 -7.37 25.16 0.10
N ALA A 13 -6.50 24.90 -0.88
CA ALA A 13 -6.84 24.10 -2.04
C ALA A 13 -7.15 22.64 -1.66
N SER A 14 -6.34 22.02 -0.80
CA SER A 14 -6.58 20.66 -0.25
C SER A 14 -7.96 20.55 0.40
N LYS A 15 -8.33 21.52 1.26
CA LYS A 15 -9.66 21.58 1.90
C LYS A 15 -10.80 21.71 0.89
N ALA A 16 -10.64 22.56 -0.13
CA ALA A 16 -11.64 22.73 -1.18
C ALA A 16 -11.82 21.44 -2.01
N MET A 17 -10.72 20.73 -2.31
CA MET A 17 -10.76 19.43 -2.97
C MET A 17 -11.51 18.38 -2.13
N LYS A 18 -11.20 18.28 -0.84
CA LYS A 18 -11.94 17.40 0.09
C LYS A 18 -13.43 17.72 0.14
N ALA A 19 -13.80 19.00 0.22
CA ALA A 19 -15.19 19.43 0.25
C ALA A 19 -15.94 19.11 -1.06
N ALA A 20 -15.23 19.05 -2.19
CA ALA A 20 -15.78 18.63 -3.48
C ALA A 20 -15.86 17.10 -3.66
N GLY A 21 -15.47 16.32 -2.66
CA GLY A 21 -15.46 14.85 -2.71
C GLY A 21 -14.23 14.25 -3.40
N HIS A 22 -13.20 15.06 -3.66
CA HIS A 22 -11.89 14.59 -4.12
C HIS A 22 -10.96 14.34 -2.92
N LEU A 23 -9.84 13.67 -3.16
CA LEU A 23 -8.79 13.51 -2.14
C LEU A 23 -8.16 14.86 -1.84
N GLY A 24 -7.87 15.12 -0.56
CA GLY A 24 -6.99 16.23 -0.19
C GLY A 24 -5.57 15.98 -0.68
N TYR A 25 -4.73 17.01 -0.58
CA TYR A 25 -3.33 16.93 -0.97
C TYR A 25 -2.57 15.82 -0.21
N GLU A 26 -2.74 15.75 1.11
CA GLU A 26 -2.07 14.74 1.95
C GLU A 26 -2.51 13.31 1.59
N GLU A 27 -3.83 13.10 1.45
CA GLU A 27 -4.40 11.81 1.06
C GLU A 27 -3.98 11.40 -0.34
N PHE A 28 -3.80 12.36 -1.24
CA PHE A 28 -3.29 12.14 -2.59
C PHE A 28 -1.82 11.72 -2.57
N CYS A 29 -0.98 12.42 -1.80
CA CYS A 29 0.43 12.03 -1.62
C CYS A 29 0.54 10.62 -1.02
N GLU A 30 -0.24 10.30 0.01
CA GLU A 30 -0.29 8.94 0.58
C GLU A 30 -0.73 7.87 -0.42
N GLN A 31 -1.50 8.23 -1.45
CA GLN A 31 -1.85 7.29 -2.52
C GLN A 31 -0.74 7.10 -3.56
N LEU A 32 0.07 8.14 -3.79
CA LEU A 32 1.21 8.06 -4.71
C LEU A 32 2.34 7.20 -4.15
N ASP A 33 2.53 7.17 -2.83
CA ASP A 33 3.57 6.38 -2.16
C ASP A 33 3.21 4.90 -1.96
N LYS A 34 2.13 4.42 -2.60
CA LYS A 34 1.72 3.02 -2.51
C LYS A 34 2.48 2.15 -3.51
N THR A 35 3.12 1.11 -2.99
CA THR A 35 3.73 0.04 -3.79
C THR A 35 2.88 -1.22 -3.69
N ILE A 36 2.94 -2.09 -4.70
CA ILE A 36 2.30 -3.39 -4.63
C ILE A 36 3.11 -4.28 -3.67
N PHE A 37 2.47 -4.67 -2.58
CA PHE A 37 2.97 -5.72 -1.70
C PHE A 37 2.18 -7.00 -1.94
N THR A 38 2.89 -8.12 -1.84
CA THR A 38 2.32 -9.46 -1.90
C THR A 38 2.59 -10.18 -0.60
N ALA A 39 1.52 -10.58 0.08
CA ALA A 39 1.57 -11.49 1.21
C ALA A 39 1.38 -12.94 0.73
N TYR A 40 2.27 -13.80 1.21
CA TYR A 40 2.19 -15.24 1.05
C TYR A 40 1.70 -15.84 2.35
N CYS A 41 0.51 -16.42 2.32
CA CYS A 41 -0.18 -16.94 3.49
C CYS A 41 -0.44 -18.44 3.36
N LYS A 42 -0.67 -19.11 4.48
CA LYS A 42 -1.23 -20.47 4.54
C LYS A 42 -2.61 -20.44 5.17
N ASP A 43 -3.53 -21.19 4.61
CA ASP A 43 -4.81 -21.51 5.27
C ASP A 43 -4.65 -22.68 6.27
N ALA A 44 -5.77 -23.09 6.86
CA ALA A 44 -5.83 -24.22 7.80
C ALA A 44 -5.43 -25.57 7.16
N ASP A 45 -5.58 -25.71 5.84
CA ASP A 45 -5.27 -26.91 5.07
C ASP A 45 -3.83 -26.88 4.50
N ASN A 46 -3.02 -25.89 4.88
CA ASN A 46 -1.67 -25.60 4.37
C ASN A 46 -1.60 -25.23 2.88
N ASN A 47 -2.70 -24.82 2.25
CA ASN A 47 -2.67 -24.29 0.91
C ASN A 47 -2.00 -22.91 0.91
N LEU A 48 -1.17 -22.65 -0.10
CA LEU A 48 -0.54 -21.36 -0.28
C LEU A 48 -1.54 -20.39 -0.91
N ILE A 49 -1.83 -19.30 -0.21
CA ILE A 49 -2.70 -18.22 -0.68
C ILE A 49 -1.85 -16.97 -0.90
N LYS A 50 -2.04 -16.34 -2.06
CA LYS A 50 -1.37 -15.10 -2.43
C LYS A 50 -2.36 -13.95 -2.36
N ILE A 51 -2.05 -12.94 -1.56
CA ILE A 51 -2.84 -11.69 -1.46
C ILE A 51 -1.94 -10.55 -1.89
N SER A 52 -2.34 -9.78 -2.90
CA SER A 52 -1.58 -8.65 -3.41
C SER A 52 -2.43 -7.40 -3.51
N GLY A 53 -1.84 -6.24 -3.24
CA GLY A 53 -2.52 -4.95 -3.39
C GLY A 53 -1.59 -3.77 -3.15
N PRO A 54 -2.06 -2.54 -3.42
CA PRO A 54 -1.30 -1.32 -3.18
C PRO A 54 -1.34 -0.94 -1.69
N TYR A 55 -0.17 -0.83 -1.05
CA TYR A 55 -0.04 -0.44 0.35
C TYR A 55 1.12 0.52 0.56
N ASN A 56 1.00 1.35 1.60
CA ASN A 56 2.05 2.31 1.96
C ASN A 56 3.28 1.58 2.53
N CYS A 57 3.09 0.45 3.22
CA CYS A 57 4.16 -0.44 3.68
C CYS A 57 3.64 -1.86 3.92
N LYS A 58 4.56 -2.83 4.05
CA LYS A 58 4.23 -4.25 4.26
C LYS A 58 3.43 -4.50 5.54
N GLU A 59 3.69 -3.74 6.61
CA GLU A 59 3.03 -3.90 7.91
C GLU A 59 1.53 -3.59 7.84
N VAL A 60 1.12 -2.67 6.96
CA VAL A 60 -0.30 -2.37 6.73
C VAL A 60 -1.03 -3.58 6.14
N LEU A 61 -0.43 -4.22 5.13
CA LEU A 61 -0.97 -5.44 4.54
C LEU A 61 -1.03 -6.58 5.57
N GLU A 62 0.04 -6.80 6.34
CA GLU A 62 0.08 -7.81 7.39
C GLU A 62 -1.04 -7.62 8.42
N LYS A 63 -1.20 -6.39 8.91
CA LYS A 63 -2.24 -6.05 9.89
C LYS A 63 -3.65 -6.26 9.32
N GLN A 64 -3.90 -5.85 8.08
CA GLN A 64 -5.19 -6.09 7.43
C GLN A 64 -5.50 -7.57 7.27
N ILE A 65 -4.50 -8.39 6.93
CA ILE A 65 -4.68 -9.84 6.85
C ILE A 65 -5.01 -10.42 8.23
N GLN A 66 -4.33 -9.98 9.29
CA GLN A 66 -4.61 -10.44 10.65
C GLN A 66 -6.02 -10.03 11.12
N GLU A 67 -6.46 -8.82 10.78
CA GLU A 67 -7.78 -8.29 11.20
C GLU A 67 -8.95 -8.91 10.43
N HIS A 68 -8.82 -9.09 9.11
CA HIS A 68 -9.92 -9.54 8.25
C HIS A 68 -9.86 -11.02 7.91
N PHE A 69 -8.69 -11.64 7.98
CA PHE A 69 -8.44 -13.02 7.57
C PHE A 69 -7.71 -13.79 8.67
N SER A 70 -8.28 -13.81 9.87
CA SER A 70 -7.69 -14.45 11.06
C SER A 70 -7.38 -15.95 10.93
N HIS A 71 -7.95 -16.62 9.93
CA HIS A 71 -7.67 -18.02 9.58
C HIS A 71 -6.39 -18.20 8.74
N LEU A 72 -5.84 -17.11 8.20
CA LEU A 72 -4.63 -17.13 7.41
C LEU A 72 -3.40 -16.89 8.28
N LYS A 73 -2.39 -17.73 8.09
CA LYS A 73 -1.07 -17.53 8.66
C LYS A 73 -0.16 -16.87 7.63
N VAL A 74 0.19 -15.61 7.85
CA VAL A 74 1.19 -14.91 7.03
C VAL A 74 2.56 -15.59 7.19
N ILE A 75 3.18 -15.94 6.07
CA ILE A 75 4.55 -16.50 6.03
C ILE A 75 5.56 -15.38 5.80
N THR A 76 5.30 -14.57 4.76
CA THR A 76 6.15 -13.45 4.38
C THR A 76 5.35 -12.45 3.55
N VAL A 77 5.77 -11.19 3.61
CA VAL A 77 5.26 -10.12 2.76
C VAL A 77 6.43 -9.50 2.02
N LEU A 78 6.32 -9.44 0.70
CA LEU A 78 7.36 -8.99 -0.21
C LEU A 78 6.83 -7.87 -1.10
N SER A 79 7.66 -6.89 -1.40
CA SER A 79 7.40 -5.91 -2.45
C SER A 79 7.60 -6.53 -3.84
N GLU A 80 7.13 -5.87 -4.90
CA GLU A 80 7.45 -6.28 -6.27
C GLU A 80 8.97 -6.30 -6.55
N GLU A 81 9.72 -5.37 -5.96
CA GLU A 81 11.18 -5.29 -6.08
C GLU A 81 11.85 -6.51 -5.43
N ASP A 82 11.42 -6.89 -4.22
CA ASP A 82 11.93 -8.08 -3.54
C ASP A 82 11.67 -9.35 -4.38
N ILE A 83 10.48 -9.46 -4.96
CA ILE A 83 10.11 -10.61 -5.80
C ILE A 83 10.94 -10.64 -7.08
N ALA A 84 11.16 -9.50 -7.72
CA ALA A 84 11.99 -9.39 -8.91
C ALA A 84 13.44 -9.79 -8.59
N PHE A 85 13.99 -9.25 -7.52
CA PHE A 85 15.34 -9.56 -7.04
C PHE A 85 15.50 -11.06 -6.76
N ILE A 86 14.55 -11.68 -6.05
CA ILE A 86 14.58 -13.10 -5.76
C ILE A 86 14.56 -13.92 -7.06
N LYS A 87 13.69 -13.58 -8.02
CA LYS A 87 13.63 -14.30 -9.30
C LYS A 87 14.93 -14.23 -10.08
N GLU A 88 15.54 -13.05 -10.15
CA GLU A 88 16.81 -12.83 -10.85
C GLU A 88 17.96 -13.65 -10.23
N ASN A 89 17.95 -13.85 -8.91
CA ASN A 89 19.00 -14.61 -8.20
C ASN A 89 18.72 -16.12 -8.11
N LEU A 90 17.61 -16.60 -8.69
CA LEU A 90 17.24 -18.02 -8.75
C LEU A 90 17.45 -18.63 -10.15
N GLU A 91 17.74 -17.80 -11.16
CA GLU A 91 18.19 -18.21 -12.50
C GLU A 91 19.71 -18.47 -12.55
#